data_AF-A0AAJ4SJR8-F1
#
_entry.id   AF-A0AAJ4SJR8-F1
#
_cell.length_a   1.000
_cell.length_b   1.000
_cell.length_c   1.000
_cell.angle_alpha   90.00
_cell.angle_beta   90.00
_cell.angle_gamma   90.00
#
_symmetry.space_group_name_H-M   'P 1'
#
loop_
_entity.id
_entity.type
_entity.pdbx_description
1 polymer ?
#
loop_
_entity_poly.entity_id
_entity_poly.type
_entity_poly.pdbx_seq_one_letter_code
_entity_poly.pdbx_strand_id
1 'polypeptide(L)' 'MIEIVKKVARILFVVFSGLLVARYVIQQLNQFTDLQLSWFYLERVPYSFIIIVILYFICIVVYSSLRTYEQRD' A
#
# COMPACT_ATOMS: atom_id res chain seq x y z
N MET A 1 -18.82 -5.86 -13.93
CA MET A 1 -17.60 -5.03 -14.08
C MET A 1 -17.11 -4.46 -12.76
N ILE A 2 -17.95 -3.75 -11.99
CA ILE A 2 -17.58 -3.08 -10.71
C ILE A 2 -16.98 -4.04 -9.65
N GLU A 3 -17.47 -5.28 -9.58
CA GLU A 3 -17.03 -6.25 -8.57
C GLU A 3 -15.62 -6.82 -8.83
N ILE A 4 -15.29 -7.02 -10.11
CA ILE A 4 -13.95 -7.43 -10.55
C ILE A 4 -12.95 -6.31 -10.24
N VAL A 5 -13.32 -5.05 -10.52
CA VAL A 5 -12.49 -3.87 -10.20
C VAL A 5 -12.22 -3.79 -8.70
N LYS A 6 -13.24 -4.00 -7.84
CA LYS A 6 -13.05 -4.03 -6.38
C LYS A 6 -12.10 -5.13 -5.94
N LYS A 7 -12.21 -6.35 -6.50
CA LYS A 7 -11.30 -7.46 -6.19
C LYS A 7 -9.86 -7.13 -6.60
N VAL A 8 -9.65 -6.63 -7.82
CA VAL A 8 -8.33 -6.26 -8.33
C VAL A 8 -7.71 -5.15 -7.46
N ALA A 9 -8.49 -4.13 -7.11
CA ALA A 9 -8.03 -3.04 -6.27
C ALA A 9 -7.61 -3.53 -4.87
N ARG A 10 -8.36 -4.47 -4.28
CA ARG A 10 -8.00 -5.09 -2.99
C ARG A 10 -6.71 -5.90 -3.10
N ILE A 11 -6.52 -6.68 -4.15
CA ILE A 11 -5.28 -7.46 -4.36
C ILE A 11 -4.08 -6.51 -4.49
N LEU A 12 -4.21 -5.47 -5.32
CA LEU A 12 -3.17 -4.45 -5.48
C LEU A 12 -2.81 -3.80 -4.15
N PHE A 13 -3.81 -3.43 -3.34
CA PHE A 13 -3.59 -2.85 -2.03
C PHE A 13 -2.78 -3.77 -1.11
N VAL A 14 -3.13 -5.06 -1.04
CA VAL A 14 -2.39 -6.04 -0.21
C VAL A 14 -0.95 -6.19 -0.70
N VAL A 15 -0.73 -6.29 -2.02
CA VAL A 15 0.60 -6.42 -2.60
C VAL A 15 1.46 -5.18 -2.30
N PHE A 16 0.93 -3.97 -2.49
CA PHE A 16 1.65 -2.73 -2.20
C PHE A 16 1.94 -2.54 -0.72
N SER A 17 1.00 -2.89 0.16
CA SER A 17 1.20 -2.84 1.61
C SER A 17 2.28 -3.82 2.04
N GLY A 18 2.28 -5.05 1.51
CA GLY A 18 3.31 -6.04 1.77
C GLY A 18 4.70 -5.61 1.31
N LEU A 19 4.80 -4.98 0.14
CA LEU A 19 6.06 -4.42 -0.38
C LEU A 19 6.62 -3.32 0.55
N LEU A 20 5.77 -2.45 1.11
CA LEU A 20 6.21 -1.44 2.07
C LEU A 20 6.70 -2.05 3.38
N VAL A 21 5.95 -3.02 3.93
CA VAL A 21 6.34 -3.69 5.17
C VAL A 21 7.68 -4.41 4.98
N ALA A 22 7.87 -5.10 3.85
CA ALA A 22 9.14 -5.75 3.55
C ALA A 22 10.28 -4.73 3.45
N ARG A 23 10.05 -3.57 2.83
CA ARG A 23 11.05 -2.50 2.74
C ARG A 23 11.42 -1.96 4.12
N TYR A 24 10.41 -1.73 4.96
CA TYR A 24 10.61 -1.26 6.33
C TYR A 24 11.40 -2.26 7.16
N VAL A 25 11.07 -3.56 7.08
CA VAL A 25 11.78 -4.62 7.80
C VAL A 25 13.24 -4.72 7.36
N ILE A 26 13.51 -4.66 6.05
CA ILE A 26 14.89 -4.66 5.53
C ILE A 26 15.67 -3.45 6.03
N GLN A 27 15.06 -2.26 6.00
CA GLN A 27 15.70 -1.05 6.51
C GLN A 27 16.04 -1.16 8.00
N GLN A 28 15.11 -1.67 8.81
CA GLN A 28 15.34 -1.88 10.23
C GLN A 28 16.43 -2.93 10.47
N LEU A 29 16.39 -4.06 9.77
CA LEU A 29 17.44 -5.09 9.86
C LEU A 29 18.82 -4.53 9.51
N ASN A 30 18.93 -3.72 8.46
CA ASN A 30 20.21 -3.11 8.10
C ASN A 30 20.71 -2.15 9.19
N GLN A 31 19.81 -1.41 9.85
CA GLN A 31 20.17 -0.54 10.98
C GLN A 31 20.59 -1.31 12.23
N PHE A 32 19.95 -2.45 12.53
CA PHE A 32 20.25 -3.24 13.74
C PHE A 32 21.44 -4.17 13.58
N THR A 33 21.72 -4.64 12.37
CA THR A 33 22.64 -5.77 12.15
C THR A 33 23.91 -5.37 11.38
N ASP A 34 24.09 -4.08 11.05
CA ASP A 34 25.17 -3.54 10.20
C ASP A 34 25.38 -4.32 8.88
N LEU A 35 24.33 -5.07 8.49
CA LEU A 35 24.26 -5.88 7.28
C LEU A 35 23.69 -5.00 6.19
N GLN A 36 24.35 -4.97 5.03
CA GLN A 36 23.82 -4.28 3.85
C GLN A 36 22.95 -5.23 3.04
N LEU A 37 21.82 -5.64 3.61
CA LEU A 37 20.83 -6.43 2.88
C LEU A 37 20.15 -5.48 1.86
N SER A 38 20.52 -5.60 0.59
CA SER A 38 19.89 -4.88 -0.51
C SER A 38 18.94 -5.80 -1.26
N TRP A 39 17.71 -5.34 -1.46
CA TRP A 39 16.76 -6.03 -2.32
C TRP A 39 16.59 -5.22 -3.60
N PHE A 40 17.38 -5.58 -4.62
CA PHE A 40 17.54 -4.85 -5.88
C PHE A 40 16.23 -4.42 -6.54
N TYR A 41 15.22 -5.28 -6.52
CA TYR A 41 13.91 -4.96 -7.09
C TYR A 41 13.12 -3.94 -6.25
N LEU A 42 13.30 -3.92 -4.93
CA LEU A 42 12.57 -3.04 -4.02
C LEU A 42 13.21 -1.64 -3.91
N GLU A 43 14.53 -1.55 -4.05
CA GLU A 43 15.26 -0.29 -4.09
C GLU A 43 14.91 0.57 -5.30
N ARG A 44 14.68 -0.08 -6.45
CA ARG A 44 14.26 0.60 -7.68
C ARG A 44 12.79 1.02 -7.68
N VAL A 45 11.97 0.52 -6.75
CA VAL A 45 10.58 0.93 -6.66
C VAL A 45 10.52 2.30 -5.98
N PRO A 46 9.99 3.34 -6.65
CA PRO A 46 9.86 4.66 -6.07
C PRO A 46 8.89 4.61 -4.89
N TYR A 47 9.39 4.94 -3.70
CA TYR A 47 8.60 4.96 -2.46
C TYR A 47 7.38 5.89 -2.58
N SER A 48 7.53 6.98 -3.33
CA SER A 48 6.48 7.94 -3.65
C SER A 48 5.30 7.29 -4.38
N PHE A 49 5.55 6.38 -5.33
CA PHE A 49 4.48 5.71 -6.07
C PHE A 49 3.63 4.83 -5.16
N ILE A 50 4.27 4.05 -4.27
CA ILE A 50 3.54 3.18 -3.36
C ILE A 50 2.72 4.00 -2.34
N ILE A 51 3.29 5.07 -1.79
CA ILE A 51 2.58 5.98 -0.88
C ILE A 51 1.36 6.59 -1.56
N ILE A 52 1.50 7.10 -2.79
CA ILE A 52 0.40 7.73 -3.54
C ILE A 52 -0.74 6.73 -3.76
N VAL A 53 -0.43 5.49 -4.14
CA VAL A 53 -1.43 4.43 -4.35
C VAL A 53 -2.19 4.10 -3.06
N ILE A 54 -1.49 4.03 -1.92
CA ILE A 54 -2.12 3.74 -0.62
C ILE A 54 -2.98 4.91 -0.15
N LEU A 55 -2.49 6.14 -0.24
CA LEU A 55 -3.26 7.34 0.10
C LEU A 55 -4.53 7.44 -0.76
N TYR A 56 -4.41 7.20 -2.05
CA TYR A 56 -5.56 7.17 -2.96
C TYR A 56 -6.59 6.12 -2.52
N PHE A 57 -6.15 4.94 -2.10
CA PHE A 57 -7.03 3.88 -1.62
C PHE A 57 -7.75 4.27 -0.32
N ILE A 58 -7.03 4.85 0.65
CA ILE A 58 -7.60 5.35 1.90
C ILE A 58 -8.68 6.41 1.60
N CYS A 59 -8.37 7.37 0.71
CA CYS A 59 -9.33 8.39 0.31
C CYS A 59 -10.60 7.80 -0.31
N ILE A 60 -10.49 6.79 -1.18
CA ILE A 60 -11.66 6.10 -1.75
C ILE A 60 -12.49 5.40 -0.66
N VAL A 61 -11.85 4.67 0.25
CA VAL A 61 -12.56 3.95 1.32
C VAL A 61 -13.28 4.91 2.25
N VAL A 62 -12.62 6.00 2.64
CA VAL A 62 -13.22 7.05 3.48
C VAL A 62 -14.38 7.73 2.76
N TYR A 63 -14.20 8.13 1.50
CA TYR A 63 -15.25 8.73 0.68
C TYR A 63 -16.47 7.80 0.53
N SER A 64 -16.23 6.51 0.23
CA SER A 64 -17.30 5.52 0.13
C SER A 64 -18.02 5.32 1.47
N SER A 65 -17.30 5.37 2.59
CA SER A 65 -17.90 5.22 3.92
C SER A 65 -18.77 6.43 4.23
N LEU A 66 -18.25 7.65 4.05
CA LEU A 66 -19.00 8.90 4.25
C LEU A 66 -20.28 8.96 3.41
N ARG A 67 -20.19 8.64 2.11
CA ARG A 67 -21.36 8.61 1.23
C ARG A 67 -22.41 7.59 1.66
N THR A 68 -22.00 6.47 2.25
CA THR A 68 -22.93 5.45 2.76
C THR A 68 -23.67 5.95 4.00
N TYR A 69 -23.02 6.77 4.85
CA TYR A 69 -23.68 7.41 5.98
C TYR A 69 -24.69 8.47 5.55
N GLU A 70 -24.33 9.32 4.58
CA GLU A 70 -25.21 10.37 4.04
C GLU A 70 -26.50 9.83 3.38
N GLN A 71 -26.48 8.58 2.92
CA GLN A 71 -27.63 7.98 2.23
C GLN A 71 -28.58 7.22 3.18
N ARG A 72 -28.28 7.21 4.49
CA ARG A 72 -29.04 6.50 5.53
C ARG A 72 -29.85 7.41 6.45
N ASP A 73 -29.68 8.73 6.33
CA ASP A 73 -30.52 9.78 6.92
C ASP A 73 -31.52 10.31 5.87
#